data_AF-A0A0D0CW44-F1
#
_entry.id   AF-A0A0D0CW44-F1
#
_cell.length_a   1.000
_cell.length_b   1.000
_cell.length_c   1.000
_cell.angle_alpha   90.00
_cell.angle_beta   90.00
_cell.angle_gamma   90.00
#
_symmetry.space_group_name_H-M   'P 1'
#
loop_
_entity.id
_entity.type
_entity.pdbx_description
1 polymer ?
#
loop_
_entity_poly.entity_id
_entity_poly.type
_entity_poly.pdbx_seq_one_letter_code
_entity_poly.pdbx_strand_id
1 'polypeptide(L)'
;MDALLYVQILDDELMGSLCDLGINKKDIYFQRDNNPKHTLKLATTWFQKKKIDKLDWPSNSPDMNIIEHSYGRLWWKNGGR
;
A
#
# COMPACT_ATOMS: atom_id res chain seq x y z
N MET A 1 -13.12 4.85 2.50
CA MET A 1 -12.86 3.54 1.86
C MET A 1 -13.18 2.47 2.89
N ASP A 2 -14.01 1.50 2.53
CA ASP A 2 -14.38 0.42 3.46
C ASP A 2 -13.22 -0.59 3.61
N ALA A 3 -13.13 -1.23 4.78
CA ALA A 3 -12.05 -2.17 5.08
C ALA A 3 -12.13 -3.42 4.20
N LEU A 4 -13.34 -3.89 3.89
CA LEU A 4 -13.54 -5.06 3.02
C LEU A 4 -13.10 -4.77 1.59
N LEU A 5 -13.56 -3.65 1.04
CA LEU A 5 -13.17 -3.20 -0.30
C LEU A 5 -11.65 -3.04 -0.42
N TYR A 6 -11.00 -2.50 0.61
CA TYR A 6 -9.55 -2.37 0.64
C TYR A 6 -8.85 -3.73 0.57
N VAL A 7 -9.34 -4.73 1.32
CA VAL A 7 -8.76 -6.08 1.29
C VAL A 7 -9.03 -6.81 -0.02
N GLN A 8 -10.18 -6.58 -0.65
CA GLN A 8 -10.46 -7.09 -2.00
C GLN A 8 -9.47 -6.55 -3.02
N ILE A 9 -9.24 -5.23 -3.03
CA ILE A 9 -8.25 -4.60 -3.90
C ILE A 9 -6.85 -5.15 -3.64
N LEU A 10 -6.46 -5.37 -2.37
CA LEU A 10 -5.19 -6.02 -2.07
C LEU A 10 -5.12 -7.46 -2.61
N ASP A 11 -6.21 -8.22 -2.57
CA ASP A 11 -6.19 -9.59 -3.08
C ASP A 11 -6.06 -9.63 -4.60
N ASP A 12 -6.81 -8.79 -5.30
CA ASP A 12 -6.86 -8.77 -6.75
C ASP A 12 -5.61 -8.09 -7.35
N GLU A 13 -5.33 -6.85 -6.94
CA GLU A 13 -4.30 -6.03 -7.57
C GLU A 13 -2.88 -6.41 -7.11
N LEU A 14 -2.66 -6.63 -5.80
CA LEU A 14 -1.31 -6.93 -5.31
C LEU A 14 -0.87 -8.32 -5.77
N MET A 15 -1.72 -9.34 -5.63
CA MET A 15 -1.36 -10.69 -6.04
C MET A 15 -1.25 -10.80 -7.57
N GLY A 16 -2.14 -10.13 -8.31
CA GLY A 16 -2.06 -10.02 -9.77
C GLY A 16 -0.74 -9.39 -10.20
N SER A 17 -0.40 -8.23 -9.64
CA SER A 17 0.85 -7.52 -9.94
C SER A 17 2.09 -8.36 -9.61
N LEU A 18 2.11 -9.07 -8.48
CA LEU A 18 3.23 -9.94 -8.11
C LEU A 18 3.37 -11.12 -9.08
N CYS A 19 2.26 -11.67 -9.55
CA CYS A 19 2.24 -12.72 -10.55
C CYS A 19 2.79 -12.21 -11.89
N ASP A 20 2.30 -11.08 -12.37
CA ASP A 20 2.70 -10.47 -13.64
C ASP A 20 4.17 -10.06 -13.66
N LEU A 21 4.67 -9.56 -12.52
CA LEU A 21 6.08 -9.17 -12.35
C LEU A 21 6.99 -10.36 -12.04
N GLY A 22 6.45 -11.55 -11.77
CA GLY A 22 7.23 -12.73 -11.37
C GLY A 22 7.94 -12.56 -10.03
N ILE A 23 7.43 -11.69 -9.15
CA ILE A 23 8.06 -11.37 -7.86
C ILE A 23 7.49 -12.27 -6.77
N ASN A 24 8.37 -12.89 -5.99
CA ASN A 24 7.93 -13.65 -4.83
C ASN A 24 7.50 -12.70 -3.71
N LYS A 25 6.32 -12.94 -3.15
CA LYS A 25 5.78 -12.19 -2.02
C LYS A 25 6.67 -12.19 -0.75
N LYS A 26 7.62 -13.12 -0.64
CA LYS A 26 8.60 -13.18 0.45
C LYS A 26 9.79 -12.25 0.25
N ASP A 27 10.02 -11.79 -0.98
CA ASP A 27 11.15 -10.95 -1.35
C ASP A 27 10.78 -9.47 -1.35
N ILE A 28 9.57 -9.12 -0.86
CA ILE A 28 9.05 -7.77 -0.85
C ILE A 28 8.63 -7.32 0.55
N TYR A 29 8.75 -6.01 0.78
CA TYR A 29 8.13 -5.33 1.89
C TYR A 29 6.99 -4.45 1.37
N PHE A 30 5.78 -4.67 1.89
CA PHE A 30 4.63 -3.85 1.53
C PHE A 30 4.64 -2.54 2.32
N GLN A 31 4.71 -1.42 1.61
CA GLN A 31 4.61 -0.07 2.20
C GLN A 31 3.17 0.45 2.11
N ARG A 32 2.65 0.99 3.21
CA ARG A 32 1.36 1.70 3.26
C ARG A 32 1.47 2.91 4.18
N ASP A 33 0.65 3.93 3.94
CA ASP A 33 0.36 4.92 4.97
C ASP A 33 -0.21 4.23 6.23
N ASN A 34 0.17 4.74 7.39
CA ASN A 34 -0.30 4.23 8.67
C ASN A 34 -1.41 5.15 9.23
N ASN A 35 -2.38 5.52 8.39
CA ASN A 35 -3.52 6.34 8.78
C ASN A 35 -4.52 5.49 9.58
N PRO A 36 -4.75 5.81 10.87
CA PRO A 36 -5.40 4.89 11.80
C PRO A 36 -6.91 4.72 11.62
N LYS A 37 -7.54 5.28 10.57
CA LYS A 37 -8.98 5.55 10.62
C LYS A 37 -9.86 4.30 10.61
N HIS A 38 -9.79 3.34 9.67
CA HIS A 38 -10.77 2.22 9.67
C HIS A 38 -10.28 0.86 9.14
N THR A 39 -9.05 0.75 8.66
CA THR A 39 -8.64 -0.40 7.81
C THR A 39 -7.58 -1.30 8.47
N LEU A 40 -7.16 -1.00 9.70
CA LEU A 40 -5.96 -1.61 10.29
C LEU A 40 -6.13 -3.09 10.62
N LYS A 41 -7.26 -3.48 11.24
CA LYS A 41 -7.46 -4.85 11.74
C LYS A 41 -7.60 -5.86 10.60
N LEU A 42 -8.56 -5.65 9.71
CA LEU A 42 -8.83 -6.58 8.62
C LEU A 42 -7.64 -6.72 7.67
N ALA A 43 -7.01 -5.60 7.31
CA ALA A 43 -5.80 -5.63 6.49
C ALA A 43 -4.66 -6.36 7.20
N THR A 44 -4.45 -6.12 8.50
CA THR A 44 -3.39 -6.82 9.26
C THR A 44 -3.60 -8.32 9.28
N THR A 45 -4.84 -8.78 9.51
CA THR A 45 -5.18 -10.21 9.43
C THR A 45 -4.92 -10.78 8.04
N TRP A 46 -5.24 -10.01 6.98
CA TRP A 46 -4.97 -10.42 5.60
C TRP A 46 -3.47 -10.56 5.32
N PHE A 47 -2.64 -9.59 5.72
CA PHE A 47 -1.18 -9.66 5.56
C PHE A 47 -0.57 -10.86 6.29
N GLN A 48 -1.02 -11.14 7.52
CA GLN A 48 -0.62 -12.33 8.27
C GLN A 48 -1.01 -13.62 7.56
N LYS A 49 -2.24 -13.71 7.03
CA LYS A 49 -2.71 -14.88 6.28
C LYS A 49 -1.92 -15.11 5.00
N LYS A 50 -1.56 -14.04 4.28
CA LYS A 50 -0.83 -14.12 3.01
C LYS A 50 0.68 -14.26 3.19
N LYS A 51 1.20 -14.06 4.41
CA LYS A 51 2.63 -14.07 4.75
C LYS A 51 3.42 -13.05 3.93
N ILE A 52 2.91 -11.82 3.93
CA ILE A 52 3.55 -10.68 3.29
C ILE A 52 4.09 -9.79 4.40
N ASP A 53 5.38 -9.48 4.31
CA ASP A 53 6.02 -8.59 5.27
C ASP A 53 5.61 -7.15 4.99
N LYS A 54 5.28 -6.42 6.06
CA LYS A 54 4.93 -5.00 6.00
C LYS A 54 6.15 -4.21 6.42
N LEU A 55 6.36 -3.08 5.77
CA LEU A 55 7.35 -2.12 6.22
C LEU A 55 6.82 -1.43 7.48
N ASP A 56 7.58 -1.48 8.57
CA ASP A 56 7.26 -0.74 9.79
C ASP A 56 7.49 0.76 9.52
N TRP A 57 6.40 1.44 9.21
CA TRP A 57 6.41 2.84 8.82
C TRP A 57 5.80 3.74 9.90
N PRO A 58 6.49 4.84 10.30
CA PRO A 58 5.91 5.79 11.26
C PRO A 58 4.68 6.47 10.66
N SER A 59 3.58 6.51 11.42
CA SER A 59 2.42 7.35 11.09
C SER A 59 2.87 8.82 11.05
N ASN A 60 2.45 9.59 10.04
CA ASN A 60 2.78 11.02 9.82
C ASN A 60 4.19 11.35 9.30
N SER A 61 4.78 10.52 8.44
CA SER A 61 5.92 10.94 7.60
C SER A 61 5.52 11.12 6.13
N PRO A 62 4.85 12.23 5.77
CA PRO A 62 4.47 12.52 4.38
C PRO A 62 5.69 12.69 3.47
N ASP A 63 6.80 13.18 4.04
CA ASP A 63 8.10 13.40 3.41
C ASP A 63 8.77 12.11 2.92
N MET A 64 8.46 10.97 3.51
CA MET A 64 9.09 9.69 3.15
C MET A 64 8.19 8.79 2.27
N ASN A 65 6.93 9.17 2.02
CA ASN A 65 6.01 8.37 1.22
C ASN A 65 6.29 8.58 -0.28
N ILE A 66 6.88 7.56 -0.94
CA ILE A 66 7.20 7.59 -2.39
C ILE A 66 5.95 7.91 -3.22
N ILE A 67 4.77 7.50 -2.73
CA ILE A 67 3.48 7.75 -3.38
C ILE A 67 3.14 9.26 -3.36
N GLU A 68 3.39 9.97 -2.26
CA GLU A 68 3.14 11.42 -2.18
C GLU A 68 4.07 12.20 -3.11
N HIS A 69 5.35 11.83 -3.19
CA HIS A 69 6.29 12.43 -4.15
C HIS A 69 5.85 12.20 -5.60
N SER A 70 5.33 11.00 -5.90
CA SER A 70 4.83 10.65 -7.23
C SER A 70 3.57 11.46 -7.57
N TYR A 71 2.62 11.58 -6.64
CA TYR A 71 1.44 12.43 -6.82
C TYR A 71 1.81 13.90 -6.93
N GLY A 72 2.77 14.41 -6.15
CA GLY A 72 3.26 15.77 -6.26
C GLY A 72 3.83 16.06 -7.65
N ARG A 73 4.64 15.13 -8.19
CA ARG A 73 5.13 15.22 -9.58
C ARG A 73 4.00 15.18 -10.60
N LEU A 74 2.99 14.32 -10.41
CA LEU A 74 1.82 14.26 -11.30
C LEU A 74 1.00 15.54 -11.23
N TRP A 75 0.79 16.10 -10.05
CA TRP A 75 0.12 17.39 -9.85
C TRP A 75 0.87 18.52 -10.54
N TRP A 76 2.20 18.56 -10.42
CA TRP A 76 3.04 19.53 -11.09
C TRP A 76 2.99 19.40 -12.62
N LYS A 77 3.00 18.17 -13.13
CA LYS A 77 2.84 17.91 -14.57
C LYS A 77 1.45 18.27 -15.10
N ASN A 78 0.41 18.16 -14.29
CA ASN A 78 -0.97 18.46 -14.67
C ASN A 78 -1.37 19.93 -14.42
N GLY A 79 -0.39 20.83 -14.21
CA GLY A 79 -0.65 22.26 -14.19
C GLY A 79 -1.04 22.82 -12.83
N GLY A 80 -0.57 22.22 -11.73
CA GLY A 80 -0.62 22.86 -10.41
C GLY A 80 -0.01 24.26 -10.46
N ARG A 81 -0.83 25.29 -10.23
CA ARG A 81 -0.36 26.63 -9.87
C ARG A 81 -0.02 26.68 -8.40
#